data_AF-A0A377J3Y3-F1
#
_entry.id   AF-A0A377J3Y3-F1
#
_cell.length_a   1.000
_cell.length_b   1.000
_cell.length_c   1.000
_cell.angle_alpha   90.00
_cell.angle_beta   90.00
_cell.angle_gamma   90.00
#
_symmetry.space_group_name_H-M   'P 1'
#
loop_
_entity.id
_entity.type
_entity.pdbx_description
1 polymer ?
#
loop_
_entity_poly.entity_id
_entity_poly.type
_entity_poly.pdbx_seq_one_letter_code
_entity_poly.pdbx_strand_id
1 'polypeptide(L)'
;MIKNWRSYCLLLCIGLVLAALSVLPLSHSLVPIKSSFAINLLYVASGVFVLAFWRDFAALRIHFWLLGAFALVLALGALSSLYSANSYESLQNVRRLAFDGLFMVIVYLALKKVDSKGFLLFFLLWLAVVFIQPVATIVDFAIDYANGDISVNTRATGFGNDQPLVYSFILLLAAALSIAMIWLTRGKARFYSVALFSIALLAILANNSRLVFVAVFVALLLPFLLFGFAYKKWILGFVGVLAIGFVAVVYVASAQWNERYNFHKMANNLSYVLSFEPAAMGRFDRACAVEVIFYNNAFDFTKPLAFHAYNHDSLFFTKYSAIPALIKEFGTLESSADFTIKGAYLRASRFYGWLLCSRFSFPKDESFSWEHSSLARLSMGKSAWQAIWQNPLRPNGFGFLGYVDNLEQIFPRDSLHHSYVLSLADRPKGYPHPHNQLLSLAFELSILGLLAIGGFCYMVFFRDMRQLVAKVQESSPCGQTQSLAQKSYGIVFIGGVVFIVALSVAMIFDCLLWRWNTTYLFLLFGIVLAAKDGLLGKIGYNTRI
;
A
#
# COMPACT_ATOMS: atom_id res chain seq x y z
N MET A 1 -4.10 38.98 27.62
CA MET A 1 -5.05 38.41 26.64
C MET A 1 -4.36 37.69 25.47
N ILE A 2 -3.38 38.31 24.79
CA ILE A 2 -2.71 37.76 23.58
C ILE A 2 -1.98 36.40 23.80
N LYS A 3 -1.43 36.16 24.99
CA LYS A 3 -0.68 34.92 25.32
C LYS A 3 -1.58 33.68 25.46
N ASN A 4 -2.85 33.87 25.86
CA ASN A 4 -3.81 32.77 26.01
C ASN A 4 -4.40 32.34 24.66
N TRP A 5 -4.63 33.29 23.74
CA TRP A 5 -5.13 33.02 22.38
C TRP A 5 -4.28 32.00 21.61
N ARG A 6 -2.95 32.21 21.55
CA ARG A 6 -2.05 31.28 20.84
C ARG A 6 -2.08 29.87 21.40
N SER A 7 -2.20 29.74 22.72
CA SER A 7 -2.30 28.44 23.38
C SER A 7 -3.61 27.73 23.02
N TYR A 8 -4.73 28.45 22.95
CA TYR A 8 -6.00 27.90 22.46
C TYR A 8 -5.94 27.49 20.99
N CYS A 9 -5.31 28.29 20.12
CA CYS A 9 -5.13 27.92 18.71
C CYS A 9 -4.28 26.65 18.55
N LEU A 10 -3.25 26.47 19.38
CA LEU A 10 -2.41 25.28 19.37
C LEU A 10 -3.21 24.04 19.79
N LEU A 11 -3.98 24.14 20.89
CA LEU A 11 -4.84 23.05 21.36
C LEU A 11 -5.91 22.69 20.33
N LEU A 12 -6.54 23.70 19.70
CA LEU A 12 -7.50 23.49 18.62
C LEU A 12 -6.85 22.77 17.43
N CYS A 13 -5.65 23.19 17.02
CA CYS A 13 -4.91 22.54 15.93
C CYS A 13 -4.63 21.06 16.25
N ILE A 14 -4.13 20.76 17.45
CA ILE A 14 -3.86 19.38 17.88
C ILE A 14 -5.15 18.55 17.96
N GLY A 15 -6.23 19.13 18.51
CA GLY A 15 -7.54 18.48 18.58
C GLY A 15 -8.11 18.15 17.19
N LEU A 16 -7.99 19.08 16.23
CA LEU A 16 -8.41 18.86 14.84
C LEU A 16 -7.56 17.79 14.15
N VAL A 17 -6.24 17.75 14.40
CA VAL A 17 -5.36 16.68 13.89
C VAL A 17 -5.75 15.33 14.46
N LEU A 18 -6.00 15.22 15.78
CA LEU A 18 -6.47 13.98 16.41
C LEU A 18 -7.82 13.53 15.87
N ALA A 19 -8.76 14.45 15.66
CA ALA A 19 -10.05 14.17 15.06
C ALA A 19 -9.92 13.72 13.59
N ALA A 20 -9.00 14.32 12.82
CA ALA A 20 -8.71 13.85 11.47
C ALA A 20 -8.13 12.43 11.48
N LEU A 21 -7.18 12.14 12.37
CA LEU A 21 -6.58 10.80 12.52
C LEU A 21 -7.62 9.74 12.93
N SER A 22 -8.63 10.08 13.74
CA SER A 22 -9.67 9.12 14.12
C SER A 22 -10.66 8.82 13.01
N VAL A 23 -10.95 9.81 12.15
CA VAL A 23 -11.95 9.69 11.09
C VAL A 23 -11.36 9.17 9.78
N LEU A 24 -10.07 9.38 9.50
CA LEU A 24 -9.42 8.91 8.26
C LEU A 24 -9.65 7.41 7.98
N PRO A 25 -9.42 6.47 8.93
CA PRO A 25 -9.67 5.04 8.70
C PRO A 25 -11.15 4.67 8.55
N LEU A 26 -12.06 5.54 9.01
CA LEU A 26 -13.51 5.35 8.94
C LEU A 26 -14.09 5.86 7.63
N SER A 27 -13.33 6.65 6.87
CA SER A 27 -13.77 7.14 5.57
C SER A 27 -14.13 5.94 4.69
N HIS A 28 -15.34 5.96 4.13
CA HIS A 28 -15.97 4.89 3.33
C HIS A 28 -16.82 3.84 4.06
N SER A 29 -16.82 3.80 5.40
CA SER A 29 -17.33 2.63 6.14
C SER A 29 -18.68 2.84 6.85
N LEU A 30 -18.84 3.91 7.65
CA LEU A 30 -20.07 4.23 8.38
C LEU A 30 -20.24 5.77 8.43
N VAL A 31 -21.45 6.27 8.20
CA VAL A 31 -21.87 7.70 8.10
C VAL A 31 -21.57 8.33 6.71
N PRO A 32 -22.41 9.24 6.17
CA PRO A 32 -22.10 10.06 4.98
C PRO A 32 -20.92 11.05 5.20
N ILE A 33 -19.95 10.70 6.05
CA ILE A 33 -18.70 11.39 6.20
C ILE A 33 -17.88 11.07 4.95
N LYS A 34 -18.08 11.88 3.92
CA LYS A 34 -17.20 11.93 2.76
C LYS A 34 -15.76 12.04 3.27
N SER A 35 -14.83 11.30 2.66
CA SER A 35 -13.38 11.37 2.98
C SER A 35 -12.82 12.80 2.98
N SER A 36 -13.50 13.73 2.30
CA SER A 36 -13.25 15.17 2.37
C SER A 36 -13.37 15.77 3.77
N PHE A 37 -14.17 15.20 4.69
CA PHE A 37 -14.36 15.77 6.03
C PHE A 37 -13.06 15.77 6.84
N ALA A 38 -12.39 14.62 6.94
CA ALA A 38 -11.12 14.53 7.66
C ALA A 38 -10.04 15.44 7.03
N ILE A 39 -10.00 15.52 5.70
CA ILE A 39 -9.11 16.41 4.98
C ILE A 39 -9.46 17.89 5.25
N ASN A 40 -10.74 18.25 5.33
CA ASN A 40 -11.19 19.59 5.67
C ASN A 40 -10.79 19.97 7.11
N LEU A 41 -10.85 19.03 8.06
CA LEU A 41 -10.33 19.27 9.42
C LEU A 41 -8.83 19.60 9.39
N LEU A 42 -8.05 18.90 8.55
CA LEU A 42 -6.62 19.20 8.37
C LEU A 42 -6.40 20.56 7.71
N TYR A 43 -7.23 20.95 6.73
CA TYR A 43 -7.17 22.31 6.16
C TYR A 43 -7.48 23.39 7.19
N VAL A 44 -8.49 23.19 8.04
CA VAL A 44 -8.82 24.12 9.12
C VAL A 44 -7.69 24.17 10.15
N ALA A 45 -7.16 23.02 10.56
CA ALA A 45 -6.01 22.94 11.47
C ALA A 45 -4.80 23.69 10.89
N SER A 46 -4.59 23.57 9.58
CA SER A 46 -3.54 24.25 8.86
C SER A 46 -3.72 25.76 8.83
N GLY A 47 -4.92 26.23 8.50
CA GLY A 47 -5.25 27.65 8.50
C GLY A 47 -5.11 28.27 9.89
N VAL A 48 -5.62 27.62 10.93
CA VAL A 48 -5.49 28.06 12.33
C VAL A 48 -4.01 28.14 12.72
N PHE A 49 -3.22 27.13 12.37
CA PHE A 49 -1.79 27.13 12.70
C PHE A 49 -1.05 28.26 11.98
N VAL A 50 -1.23 28.39 10.67
CA VAL A 50 -0.58 29.45 9.87
C VAL A 50 -0.95 30.83 10.41
N LEU A 51 -2.24 31.11 10.69
CA LEU A 51 -2.66 32.41 11.21
C LEU A 51 -2.03 32.74 12.58
N ALA A 52 -1.93 31.76 13.47
CA ALA A 52 -1.40 31.99 14.81
C ALA A 52 0.14 31.95 14.89
N PHE A 53 0.79 31.22 13.99
CA PHE A 53 2.20 30.80 14.07
C PHE A 53 2.99 30.96 12.76
N TRP A 54 2.59 31.86 11.84
CA TRP A 54 3.26 32.01 10.53
C TRP A 54 4.77 32.25 10.64
N ARG A 55 5.23 32.99 11.66
CA ARG A 55 6.66 33.27 11.90
C ARG A 55 7.48 32.01 12.20
N ASP A 56 6.83 30.95 12.68
CA ASP A 56 7.50 29.68 12.95
C ASP A 56 7.88 28.93 11.66
N PHE A 57 7.23 29.22 10.53
CA PHE A 57 7.67 28.75 9.21
C PHE A 57 8.97 29.43 8.77
N ALA A 58 9.23 30.68 9.18
CA ALA A 58 10.51 31.34 8.92
C ALA A 58 11.63 30.80 9.83
N ALA A 59 11.29 30.35 11.03
CA ALA A 59 12.22 29.72 11.98
C ALA A 59 12.39 28.20 11.75
N LEU A 60 11.88 27.68 10.63
CA LEU A 60 11.80 26.27 10.33
C LEU A 60 13.19 25.68 10.07
N ARG A 61 13.85 25.21 11.13
CA ARG A 61 15.09 24.44 11.05
C ARG A 61 14.84 22.97 10.71
N ILE A 62 13.96 22.71 9.74
CA ILE A 62 13.91 21.38 9.12
C ILE A 62 15.17 21.22 8.29
N HIS A 63 15.78 20.05 8.34
CA HIS A 63 17.00 19.78 7.59
C HIS A 63 16.75 20.04 6.10
N PHE A 64 17.57 20.90 5.48
CA PHE A 64 17.51 21.26 4.06
C PHE A 64 17.38 20.01 3.17
N TRP A 65 18.12 18.95 3.48
CA TRP A 65 18.07 17.67 2.76
C TRP A 65 16.71 16.96 2.80
N LEU A 66 15.94 17.08 3.91
CA LEU A 66 14.60 16.50 3.99
C LEU A 66 13.65 17.19 3.02
N LEU A 67 13.63 18.53 3.05
CA LEU A 67 12.79 19.33 2.15
C LEU A 67 13.26 19.22 0.70
N GLY A 68 14.58 19.13 0.46
CA GLY A 68 15.14 18.92 -0.86
C GLY A 68 14.75 17.59 -1.47
N ALA A 69 14.81 16.49 -0.70
CA ALA A 69 14.35 15.19 -1.15
C ALA A 69 12.84 15.19 -1.48
N PHE A 70 12.02 15.81 -0.62
CA PHE A 70 10.58 15.91 -0.88
C PHE A 70 10.25 16.82 -2.09
N ALA A 71 10.94 17.95 -2.24
CA ALA A 71 10.80 18.83 -3.38
C ALA A 71 11.20 18.13 -4.70
N LEU A 72 12.23 17.30 -4.67
CA LEU A 72 12.64 16.49 -5.82
C LEU A 72 11.54 15.48 -6.20
N VAL A 73 10.89 14.84 -5.23
CA VAL A 73 9.74 13.95 -5.50
C VAL A 73 8.60 14.72 -6.17
N LEU A 74 8.26 15.92 -5.68
CA LEU A 74 7.22 16.75 -6.30
C LEU A 74 7.60 17.21 -7.72
N ALA A 75 8.88 17.58 -7.94
CA ALA A 75 9.38 17.98 -9.24
C ALA A 75 9.34 16.83 -10.25
N LEU A 76 9.78 15.62 -9.85
CA LEU A 76 9.71 14.42 -10.70
C LEU A 76 8.27 13.98 -10.94
N GLY A 77 7.39 14.11 -9.95
CA GLY A 77 5.96 13.87 -10.11
C GLY A 77 5.33 14.87 -11.10
N ALA A 78 5.68 16.15 -11.04
CA ALA A 78 5.21 17.14 -12.02
C ALA A 78 5.77 16.82 -13.41
N LEU A 79 7.06 16.48 -13.52
CA LEU A 79 7.70 16.07 -14.77
C LEU A 79 7.02 14.82 -15.36
N SER A 80 6.58 13.87 -14.51
CA SER A 80 5.87 12.66 -14.92
C SER A 80 4.60 12.97 -15.72
N SER A 81 3.96 14.12 -15.48
CA SER A 81 2.73 14.51 -16.17
C SER A 81 2.93 14.72 -17.67
N LEU A 82 4.13 15.09 -18.10
CA LEU A 82 4.49 15.24 -19.52
C LEU A 82 4.52 13.90 -20.27
N TYR A 83 4.69 12.80 -19.53
CA TYR A 83 4.84 11.44 -20.07
C TYR A 83 3.69 10.52 -19.66
N SER A 84 2.58 11.10 -19.21
CA SER A 84 1.43 10.37 -18.71
C SER A 84 0.30 10.31 -19.74
N ALA A 85 -0.50 9.26 -19.67
CA ALA A 85 -1.75 9.14 -20.41
C ALA A 85 -2.78 10.19 -20.01
N ASN A 86 -2.76 10.59 -18.73
CA ASN A 86 -3.63 11.61 -18.20
C ASN A 86 -2.81 12.62 -17.39
N SER A 87 -2.35 13.68 -18.06
CA SER A 87 -1.54 14.75 -17.47
C SER A 87 -2.29 15.47 -16.34
N TYR A 88 -3.59 15.66 -16.50
CA TYR A 88 -4.44 16.29 -15.50
C TYR A 88 -4.50 15.46 -14.21
N GLU A 89 -4.73 14.15 -14.30
CA GLU A 89 -4.77 13.26 -13.14
C GLU A 89 -3.41 13.18 -12.44
N SER A 90 -2.33 13.08 -13.21
CA SER A 90 -0.96 13.09 -12.68
C SER A 90 -0.68 14.36 -11.87
N LEU A 91 -1.00 15.54 -12.42
CA LEU A 91 -0.84 16.82 -11.71
C LEU A 91 -1.75 16.93 -10.48
N GLN A 92 -2.97 16.37 -10.54
CA GLN A 92 -3.82 16.31 -9.35
C GLN A 92 -3.18 15.47 -8.23
N ASN A 93 -2.54 14.35 -8.55
CA ASN A 93 -1.86 13.50 -7.57
C ASN A 93 -0.62 14.19 -6.99
N VAL A 94 0.15 14.92 -7.80
CA VAL A 94 1.27 15.76 -7.32
C VAL A 94 0.78 16.84 -6.37
N ARG A 95 -0.30 17.55 -6.74
CA ARG A 95 -0.92 18.57 -5.89
C ARG A 95 -1.37 17.98 -4.55
N ARG A 96 -1.98 16.79 -4.57
CA ARG A 96 -2.40 16.07 -3.35
C ARG A 96 -1.19 15.73 -2.47
N LEU A 97 -0.13 15.17 -3.06
CA LEU A 97 1.10 14.85 -2.35
C LEU A 97 1.73 16.10 -1.71
N ALA A 98 1.72 17.24 -2.39
CA ALA A 98 2.20 18.50 -1.84
C ALA A 98 1.40 18.95 -0.60
N PHE A 99 0.07 18.76 -0.61
CA PHE A 99 -0.76 19.01 0.58
C PHE A 99 -0.48 18.03 1.71
N ASP A 100 -0.27 16.74 1.43
CA ASP A 100 0.14 15.77 2.45
C ASP A 100 1.48 16.17 3.09
N GLY A 101 2.43 16.66 2.30
CA GLY A 101 3.69 17.25 2.78
C GLY A 101 3.48 18.48 3.67
N LEU A 102 2.52 19.35 3.32
CA LEU A 102 2.16 20.49 4.16
C LEU A 102 1.58 20.04 5.50
N PHE A 103 0.67 19.06 5.50
CA PHE A 103 0.09 18.52 6.72
C PHE A 103 1.16 17.90 7.64
N MET A 104 2.14 17.19 7.07
CA MET A 104 3.29 16.70 7.82
C MET A 104 4.03 17.84 8.54
N VAL A 105 4.36 18.93 7.83
CA VAL A 105 5.08 20.08 8.40
C VAL A 105 4.27 20.70 9.54
N ILE A 106 2.96 20.84 9.37
CA ILE A 106 2.09 21.46 10.36
C ILE A 106 1.99 20.60 11.61
N VAL A 107 1.81 19.29 11.48
CA VAL A 107 1.81 18.36 12.62
C VAL A 107 3.15 18.41 13.36
N TYR A 108 4.27 18.39 12.61
CA TYR A 108 5.60 18.51 13.20
C TYR A 108 5.75 19.80 14.03
N LEU A 109 5.39 20.96 13.46
CA LEU A 109 5.52 22.25 14.13
C LEU A 109 4.57 22.41 15.32
N ALA A 110 3.33 21.92 15.18
CA ALA A 110 2.35 21.93 16.26
C ALA A 110 2.87 21.13 17.46
N LEU A 111 3.28 19.87 17.24
CA LEU A 111 3.75 19.00 18.32
C LEU A 111 5.08 19.45 18.92
N LYS A 112 5.96 20.08 18.12
CA LYS A 112 7.22 20.66 18.62
C LYS A 112 7.01 21.80 19.62
N LYS A 113 5.88 22.52 19.53
CA LYS A 113 5.52 23.60 20.46
C LYS A 113 4.90 23.11 21.77
N VAL A 114 4.50 21.84 21.81
CA VAL A 114 3.90 21.27 23.01
C VAL A 114 4.99 20.92 24.01
N ASP A 115 4.72 21.20 25.29
CA ASP A 115 5.59 20.77 26.37
C ASP A 115 5.54 19.25 26.56
N SER A 116 6.42 18.70 27.41
CA SER A 116 6.48 17.25 27.62
C SER A 116 5.17 16.66 28.17
N LYS A 117 4.42 17.42 28.98
CA LYS A 117 3.12 16.98 29.51
C LYS A 117 2.05 16.95 28.42
N GLY A 118 1.98 18.00 27.60
CA GLY A 118 1.04 18.03 26.48
C GLY A 118 1.37 16.99 25.41
N PHE A 119 2.65 16.68 25.16
CA PHE A 119 3.02 15.59 24.25
C PHE A 119 2.60 14.24 24.80
N LEU A 120 2.77 14.00 26.10
CA LEU A 120 2.26 12.80 26.76
C LEU A 120 0.74 12.68 26.61
N LEU A 121 -0.01 13.77 26.81
CA LEU A 121 -1.46 13.79 26.62
C LEU A 121 -1.84 13.47 25.17
N PHE A 122 -1.19 14.13 24.20
CA PHE A 122 -1.36 13.83 22.78
C PHE A 122 -1.10 12.35 22.48
N PHE A 123 0.01 11.81 22.98
CA PHE A 123 0.37 10.40 22.78
C PHE A 123 -0.71 9.45 23.33
N LEU A 124 -1.25 9.70 24.53
CA LEU A 124 -2.30 8.87 25.10
C LEU A 124 -3.60 8.92 24.29
N LEU A 125 -4.01 10.12 23.85
CA LEU A 125 -5.18 10.28 23.00
C LEU A 125 -4.99 9.63 21.63
N TRP A 126 -3.81 9.80 21.02
CA TRP A 126 -3.47 9.17 19.76
C TRP A 126 -3.42 7.64 19.88
N LEU A 127 -2.91 7.11 21.00
CA LEU A 127 -2.93 5.67 21.28
C LEU A 127 -4.38 5.16 21.32
N ALA A 128 -5.30 5.86 21.99
CA ALA A 128 -6.71 5.49 21.99
C ALA A 128 -7.31 5.48 20.57
N VAL A 129 -6.98 6.51 19.76
CA VAL A 129 -7.39 6.60 18.35
C VAL A 129 -6.86 5.45 17.49
N VAL A 130 -5.62 5.01 17.72
CA VAL A 130 -5.04 3.89 16.96
C VAL A 130 -5.62 2.55 17.44
N PHE A 131 -5.81 2.36 18.75
CA PHE A 131 -6.22 1.07 19.31
C PHE A 131 -7.73 0.79 19.28
N ILE A 132 -8.58 1.80 19.12
CA ILE A 132 -10.01 1.58 18.88
C ILE A 132 -10.25 0.78 17.59
N GLN A 133 -9.34 0.89 16.61
CA GLN A 133 -9.42 0.23 15.30
C GLN A 133 -9.24 -1.31 15.41
N PRO A 134 -8.15 -1.84 16.03
CA PRO A 134 -8.06 -3.25 16.39
C PRO A 134 -9.23 -3.79 17.20
N VAL A 135 -9.71 -3.04 18.21
CA VAL A 135 -10.84 -3.47 19.05
C VAL A 135 -12.10 -3.62 18.21
N ALA A 136 -12.41 -2.61 17.40
CA ALA A 136 -13.56 -2.66 16.48
C ALA A 136 -13.43 -3.86 15.53
N THR A 137 -12.24 -4.11 14.97
CA THR A 137 -12.00 -5.25 14.05
C THR A 137 -12.32 -6.60 14.69
N ILE A 138 -11.97 -6.78 15.97
CA ILE A 138 -12.29 -8.01 16.71
C ILE A 138 -13.80 -8.13 16.94
N VAL A 139 -14.47 -7.02 17.28
CA VAL A 139 -15.92 -6.99 17.48
C VAL A 139 -16.67 -7.32 16.19
N ASP A 140 -16.25 -6.71 15.07
CA ASP A 140 -16.79 -6.95 13.72
C ASP A 140 -16.67 -8.42 13.34
N PHE A 141 -15.48 -9.01 13.52
CA PHE A 141 -15.29 -10.45 13.32
C PHE A 141 -16.17 -11.32 14.22
N ALA A 142 -16.37 -10.92 15.49
CA ALA A 142 -17.23 -11.67 16.42
C ALA A 142 -18.71 -11.59 16.03
N ILE A 143 -19.15 -10.47 15.47
CA ILE A 143 -20.51 -10.31 14.92
C ILE A 143 -20.69 -11.20 13.69
N ASP A 144 -19.76 -11.15 12.74
CA ASP A 144 -19.77 -12.03 11.55
C ASP A 144 -19.77 -13.51 11.96
N TYR A 145 -19.00 -13.86 13.01
CA TYR A 145 -18.97 -15.20 13.59
C TYR A 145 -20.33 -15.62 14.13
N ALA A 146 -20.95 -14.75 14.93
CA ALA A 146 -22.24 -15.03 15.56
C ALA A 146 -23.37 -15.17 14.53
N ASN A 147 -23.30 -14.44 13.41
CA ASN A 147 -24.28 -14.49 12.33
C ASN A 147 -24.10 -15.70 11.40
N GLY A 148 -22.99 -16.44 11.51
CA GLY A 148 -22.68 -17.56 10.61
C GLY A 148 -22.13 -17.11 9.25
N ASP A 149 -21.77 -15.84 9.09
CA ASP A 149 -21.28 -15.24 7.84
C ASP A 149 -19.76 -15.42 7.65
N ILE A 150 -19.13 -16.32 8.42
CA ILE A 150 -17.71 -16.59 8.32
C ILE A 150 -17.42 -17.60 7.22
N SER A 151 -16.75 -17.10 6.19
CA SER A 151 -16.00 -17.89 5.24
C SER A 151 -14.49 -17.78 5.54
N VAL A 152 -13.70 -18.70 4.98
CA VAL A 152 -12.22 -18.63 5.02
C VAL A 152 -11.67 -17.32 4.43
N ASN A 153 -12.50 -16.57 3.69
CA ASN A 153 -12.15 -15.30 3.06
C ASN A 153 -12.76 -14.08 3.76
N THR A 154 -13.45 -14.24 4.90
CA THR A 154 -13.98 -13.10 5.66
C THR A 154 -12.82 -12.24 6.16
N ARG A 155 -12.94 -10.92 6.00
CA ARG A 155 -11.92 -9.93 6.35
C ARG A 155 -12.57 -8.82 7.15
N ALA A 156 -12.54 -8.96 8.47
CA ALA A 156 -13.08 -7.93 9.35
C ALA A 156 -12.28 -6.62 9.23
N THR A 157 -12.98 -5.50 9.31
CA THR A 157 -12.41 -4.15 9.21
C THR A 157 -12.91 -3.22 10.31
N GLY A 158 -13.70 -3.75 11.24
CA GLY A 158 -14.15 -3.06 12.44
C GLY A 158 -15.36 -2.19 12.20
N PHE A 159 -15.21 -1.20 11.33
CA PHE A 159 -16.24 -0.21 11.03
C PHE A 159 -16.88 -0.42 9.65
N GLY A 160 -16.69 -1.57 9.02
CA GLY A 160 -17.26 -1.87 7.69
C GLY A 160 -16.51 -1.17 6.54
N ASN A 161 -15.20 -1.05 6.62
CA ASN A 161 -14.38 -0.47 5.56
C ASN A 161 -14.42 -1.36 4.32
N ASP A 162 -14.79 -0.77 3.17
CA ASP A 162 -14.90 -1.45 1.89
C ASP A 162 -13.54 -1.92 1.31
N GLN A 163 -12.43 -1.42 1.87
CA GLN A 163 -11.06 -1.71 1.46
C GLN A 163 -10.27 -2.41 2.57
N PRO A 164 -10.51 -3.72 2.81
CA PRO A 164 -9.93 -4.44 3.94
C PRO A 164 -8.39 -4.51 3.93
N LEU A 165 -7.78 -4.51 2.73
CA LEU A 165 -6.31 -4.49 2.58
C LEU A 165 -5.73 -3.14 2.97
N VAL A 166 -6.39 -2.04 2.60
CA VAL A 166 -5.96 -0.67 2.91
C VAL A 166 -6.10 -0.43 4.41
N TYR A 167 -7.17 -0.95 5.02
CA TYR A 167 -7.40 -0.89 6.47
C TYR A 167 -6.28 -1.56 7.28
N SER A 168 -5.65 -2.63 6.77
CA SER A 168 -4.55 -3.31 7.45
C SER A 168 -3.38 -2.41 7.85
N PHE A 169 -3.20 -1.26 7.19
CA PHE A 169 -2.21 -0.24 7.54
C PHE A 169 -2.30 0.19 9.01
N ILE A 170 -3.52 0.42 9.54
CA ILE A 170 -3.70 0.90 10.91
C ILE A 170 -3.43 -0.19 11.94
N LEU A 171 -3.78 -1.44 11.60
CA LEU A 171 -3.51 -2.61 12.45
C LEU A 171 -1.99 -2.84 12.57
N LEU A 172 -1.27 -2.69 11.46
CA LEU A 172 0.20 -2.77 11.45
C LEU A 172 0.83 -1.64 12.29
N LEU A 173 0.28 -0.43 12.26
CA LEU A 173 0.72 0.67 13.12
C LEU A 173 0.51 0.36 14.60
N ALA A 174 -0.67 -0.16 14.97
CA ALA A 174 -0.97 -0.56 16.34
C ALA A 174 -0.01 -1.66 16.84
N ALA A 175 0.28 -2.65 16.00
CA ALA A 175 1.26 -3.69 16.29
C ALA A 175 2.68 -3.11 16.47
N ALA A 176 3.12 -2.21 15.60
CA ALA A 176 4.44 -1.60 15.69
C ALA A 176 4.62 -0.74 16.96
N LEU A 177 3.59 0.04 17.34
CA LEU A 177 3.59 0.83 18.58
C LEU A 177 3.62 -0.07 19.81
N SER A 178 2.82 -1.14 19.84
CA SER A 178 2.81 -2.08 20.98
C SER A 178 4.12 -2.85 21.13
N ILE A 179 4.75 -3.24 20.02
CA ILE A 179 6.12 -3.79 20.03
C ILE A 179 7.09 -2.78 20.68
N ALA A 180 7.09 -1.52 20.24
CA ALA A 180 7.95 -0.50 20.84
C ALA A 180 7.67 -0.32 22.35
N MET A 181 6.40 -0.33 22.76
CA MET A 181 6.01 -0.25 24.17
C MET A 181 6.51 -1.44 25.00
N ILE A 182 6.43 -2.68 24.50
CA ILE A 182 6.92 -3.88 25.20
C ILE A 182 8.40 -3.74 25.55
N TRP A 183 9.19 -3.24 24.59
CA TRP A 183 10.63 -3.09 24.76
C TRP A 183 11.02 -1.92 25.66
N LEU A 184 10.30 -0.80 25.59
CA LEU A 184 10.64 0.43 26.30
C LEU A 184 10.01 0.56 27.69
N THR A 185 8.97 -0.24 28.00
CA THR A 185 8.31 -0.24 29.30
C THR A 185 8.81 -1.37 30.21
N ARG A 186 8.62 -1.21 31.52
CA ARG A 186 8.97 -2.18 32.57
C ARG A 186 7.82 -2.31 33.57
N GLY A 187 7.80 -3.39 34.36
CA GLY A 187 6.79 -3.64 35.39
C GLY A 187 5.37 -3.76 34.80
N LYS A 188 4.37 -3.20 35.51
CA LYS A 188 2.95 -3.26 35.09
C LYS A 188 2.70 -2.67 33.70
N ALA A 189 3.44 -1.63 33.31
CA ALA A 189 3.31 -1.03 31.97
C ALA A 189 3.69 -2.00 30.84
N ARG A 190 4.62 -2.93 31.08
CA ARG A 190 4.96 -3.98 30.12
C ARG A 190 3.81 -4.96 29.93
N PHE A 191 3.10 -5.30 31.01
CA PHE A 191 1.92 -6.16 30.93
C PHE A 191 0.82 -5.52 30.06
N TYR A 192 0.52 -4.23 30.27
CA TYR A 192 -0.42 -3.50 29.40
C TYR A 192 0.05 -3.47 27.94
N SER A 193 1.36 -3.32 27.71
CA SER A 193 1.93 -3.34 26.36
C SER A 193 1.76 -4.69 25.66
N VAL A 194 1.93 -5.80 26.39
CA VAL A 194 1.68 -7.16 25.88
C VAL A 194 0.20 -7.39 25.60
N ALA A 195 -0.69 -6.88 26.46
CA ALA A 195 -2.14 -6.95 26.22
C ALA A 195 -2.53 -6.18 24.96
N LEU A 196 -2.00 -4.96 24.76
CA LEU A 196 -2.23 -4.17 23.54
C LEU A 196 -1.69 -4.87 22.30
N PHE A 197 -0.49 -5.48 22.37
CA PHE A 197 0.03 -6.28 21.26
C PHE A 197 -0.86 -7.48 20.93
N SER A 198 -1.40 -8.16 21.96
CA SER A 198 -2.31 -9.28 21.78
C SER A 198 -3.60 -8.85 21.08
N ILE A 199 -4.16 -7.70 21.45
CA ILE A 199 -5.32 -7.10 20.77
C ILE A 199 -4.98 -6.79 19.31
N ALA A 200 -3.83 -6.17 19.03
CA ALA A 200 -3.41 -5.89 17.65
C ALA A 200 -3.22 -7.17 16.84
N LEU A 201 -2.64 -8.22 17.42
CA LEU A 201 -2.44 -9.51 16.76
C LEU A 201 -3.77 -10.21 16.46
N LEU A 202 -4.70 -10.25 17.41
CA LEU A 202 -6.05 -10.80 17.20
C LEU A 202 -6.79 -10.05 16.10
N ALA A 203 -6.70 -8.72 16.05
CA ALA A 203 -7.29 -7.93 14.99
C ALA A 203 -6.68 -8.23 13.61
N ILE A 204 -5.35 -8.43 13.54
CA ILE A 204 -4.67 -8.82 12.28
C ILE A 204 -5.11 -10.20 11.82
N LEU A 205 -5.30 -11.15 12.75
CA LEU A 205 -5.86 -12.47 12.46
C LEU A 205 -7.30 -12.36 11.94
N ALA A 206 -8.14 -11.56 12.59
CA ALA A 206 -9.52 -11.29 12.19
C ALA A 206 -9.64 -10.60 10.81
N ASN A 207 -8.72 -9.69 10.49
CA ASN A 207 -8.65 -9.03 9.18
C ASN A 207 -8.13 -9.98 8.07
N ASN A 208 -7.38 -11.03 8.43
CA ASN A 208 -6.95 -12.12 7.54
C ASN A 208 -6.19 -11.64 6.28
N SER A 209 -5.44 -10.55 6.41
CA SER A 209 -4.63 -9.99 5.31
C SER A 209 -3.23 -10.60 5.30
N ARG A 210 -2.95 -11.40 4.28
CA ARG A 210 -1.78 -12.30 4.22
C ARG A 210 -0.44 -11.57 4.30
N LEU A 211 -0.31 -10.45 3.60
CA LEU A 211 0.89 -9.63 3.56
C LEU A 211 1.21 -9.01 4.93
N VAL A 212 0.18 -8.79 5.77
CA VAL A 212 0.33 -8.17 7.08
C VAL A 212 1.00 -9.14 8.04
N PHE A 213 0.76 -10.44 7.90
CA PHE A 213 1.50 -11.44 8.68
C PHE A 213 3.00 -11.38 8.40
N VAL A 214 3.40 -11.25 7.13
CA VAL A 214 4.81 -11.07 6.76
C VAL A 214 5.36 -9.78 7.36
N ALA A 215 4.60 -8.68 7.29
CA ALA A 215 5.00 -7.39 7.86
C ALA A 215 5.15 -7.45 9.39
N VAL A 216 4.23 -8.09 10.10
CA VAL A 216 4.29 -8.29 11.55
C VAL A 216 5.48 -9.15 11.95
N PHE A 217 5.77 -10.21 11.19
CA PHE A 217 6.96 -11.02 11.42
C PHE A 217 8.23 -10.17 11.35
N VAL A 218 8.37 -9.33 10.31
CA VAL A 218 9.50 -8.39 10.20
C VAL A 218 9.50 -7.39 11.36
N ALA A 219 8.34 -6.86 11.75
CA ALA A 219 8.20 -5.93 12.87
C ALA A 219 8.68 -6.54 14.20
N LEU A 220 8.42 -7.83 14.43
CA LEU A 220 8.87 -8.57 15.62
C LEU A 220 10.38 -8.77 15.65
N LEU A 221 11.02 -8.95 14.49
CA LEU A 221 12.47 -9.10 14.39
C LEU A 221 13.22 -7.79 14.58
N LEU A 222 12.61 -6.66 14.22
CA LEU A 222 13.31 -5.38 14.17
C LEU A 222 13.90 -4.93 15.52
N PRO A 223 13.21 -5.01 16.67
CA PRO A 223 13.78 -4.66 17.97
C PRO A 223 15.08 -5.39 18.29
N PHE A 224 15.22 -6.65 17.88
CA PHE A 224 16.45 -7.42 18.07
C PHE A 224 17.62 -6.86 17.24
N LEU A 225 17.34 -6.19 16.13
CA LEU A 225 18.32 -5.47 15.34
C LEU A 225 18.61 -4.08 15.92
N LEU A 226 17.60 -3.37 16.44
CA LEU A 226 17.75 -2.00 16.92
C LEU A 226 18.47 -1.92 18.27
N PHE A 227 18.08 -2.77 19.22
CA PHE A 227 18.61 -2.72 20.58
C PHE A 227 19.86 -3.59 20.75
N GLY A 228 20.76 -3.15 21.62
CA GLY A 228 21.89 -3.95 22.10
C GLY A 228 21.47 -4.88 23.25
N PHE A 229 21.87 -6.15 23.20
CA PHE A 229 21.71 -7.12 24.29
C PHE A 229 22.81 -8.20 24.23
N ALA A 230 23.11 -8.82 25.36
CA ALA A 230 24.29 -9.69 25.55
C ALA A 230 24.36 -10.87 24.56
N TYR A 231 23.23 -11.50 24.26
CA TYR A 231 23.16 -12.70 23.42
C TYR A 231 22.71 -12.43 21.98
N LYS A 232 22.89 -11.19 21.48
CA LYS A 232 22.37 -10.75 20.17
C LYS A 232 22.77 -11.63 19.00
N LYS A 233 24.05 -11.99 18.90
CA LYS A 233 24.55 -12.84 17.81
C LYS A 233 23.90 -14.23 17.86
N TRP A 234 23.73 -14.79 19.05
CA TRP A 234 23.13 -16.11 19.25
C TRP A 234 21.63 -16.13 18.96
N ILE A 235 20.87 -15.14 19.46
CA ILE A 235 19.42 -15.06 19.19
C ILE A 235 19.17 -14.83 17.70
N LEU A 236 19.89 -13.89 17.07
CA LEU A 236 19.74 -13.65 15.62
C LEU A 236 20.17 -14.87 14.79
N GLY A 237 21.24 -15.56 15.18
CA GLY A 237 21.66 -16.80 14.56
C GLY A 237 20.59 -17.89 14.67
N PHE A 238 20.05 -18.12 15.86
CA PHE A 238 18.98 -19.09 16.11
C PHE A 238 17.71 -18.78 15.31
N VAL A 239 17.25 -17.53 15.34
CA VAL A 239 16.07 -17.09 14.58
C VAL A 239 16.33 -17.21 13.07
N GLY A 240 17.53 -16.91 12.60
CA GLY A 240 17.92 -17.09 11.20
C GLY A 240 17.87 -18.56 10.77
N VAL A 241 18.40 -19.47 11.60
CA VAL A 241 18.32 -20.92 11.36
C VAL A 241 16.87 -21.40 11.35
N LEU A 242 16.04 -20.96 12.30
CA LEU A 242 14.61 -21.29 12.30
C LEU A 242 13.88 -20.77 11.06
N ALA A 243 14.19 -19.56 10.59
CA ALA A 243 13.59 -19.00 9.38
C ALA A 243 13.98 -19.80 8.13
N ILE A 244 15.25 -20.18 7.99
CA ILE A 244 15.72 -21.04 6.90
C ILE A 244 15.04 -22.41 6.96
N GLY A 245 14.97 -23.00 8.16
CA GLY A 245 14.28 -24.27 8.37
C GLY A 245 12.79 -24.18 8.00
N PHE A 246 12.11 -23.10 8.38
CA PHE A 246 10.72 -22.86 8.03
C PHE A 246 10.53 -22.75 6.51
N VAL A 247 11.36 -21.98 5.81
CA VAL A 247 11.30 -21.86 4.34
C VAL A 247 11.55 -23.22 3.67
N ALA A 248 12.51 -24.01 4.16
CA ALA A 248 12.77 -25.35 3.64
C ALA A 248 11.58 -26.29 3.83
N VAL A 249 10.94 -26.27 5.02
CA VAL A 249 9.73 -27.04 5.31
C VAL A 249 8.58 -26.60 4.41
N VAL A 250 8.34 -25.29 4.26
CA VAL A 250 7.29 -24.76 3.37
C VAL A 250 7.58 -25.14 1.92
N TYR A 251 8.83 -25.05 1.46
CA TYR A 251 9.21 -25.48 0.12
C TYR A 251 8.85 -26.94 -0.13
N VAL A 252 9.21 -27.86 0.77
CA VAL A 252 8.89 -29.29 0.61
C VAL A 252 7.38 -29.55 0.74
N ALA A 253 6.73 -28.99 1.75
CA ALA A 253 5.30 -29.22 2.02
C ALA A 253 4.40 -28.63 0.91
N SER A 254 4.79 -27.50 0.33
CA SER A 254 3.99 -26.80 -0.68
C SER A 254 3.83 -27.56 -1.99
N ALA A 255 4.65 -28.58 -2.26
CA ALA A 255 4.54 -29.41 -3.46
C ALA A 255 3.16 -30.08 -3.59
N GLN A 256 2.52 -30.40 -2.45
CA GLN A 256 1.19 -31.01 -2.39
C GLN A 256 0.05 -30.00 -2.27
N TRP A 257 0.35 -28.71 -2.11
CA TRP A 257 -0.67 -27.68 -1.98
C TRP A 257 -1.28 -27.35 -3.35
N ASN A 258 -2.45 -26.70 -3.33
CA ASN A 258 -3.08 -26.22 -4.56
C ASN A 258 -2.13 -25.29 -5.34
N GLU A 259 -2.40 -25.11 -6.63
CA GLU A 259 -1.53 -24.31 -7.52
C GLU A 259 -1.28 -22.88 -7.01
N ARG A 260 -2.26 -22.30 -6.30
CA ARG A 260 -2.16 -20.99 -5.67
C ARG A 260 -1.10 -20.90 -4.57
N TYR A 261 -0.87 -21.98 -3.83
CA TYR A 261 0.08 -22.02 -2.71
C TYR A 261 1.31 -22.89 -3.00
N ASN A 262 1.44 -23.45 -4.20
CA ASN A 262 2.53 -24.36 -4.55
C ASN A 262 3.86 -23.61 -4.80
N PHE A 263 4.51 -23.22 -3.72
CA PHE A 263 5.79 -22.51 -3.73
C PHE A 263 6.91 -23.35 -4.36
N HIS A 264 6.90 -24.67 -4.17
CA HIS A 264 7.83 -25.61 -4.81
C HIS A 264 7.81 -25.47 -6.34
N LYS A 265 6.61 -25.55 -6.93
CA LYS A 265 6.38 -25.41 -8.36
C LYS A 265 6.79 -24.02 -8.86
N MET A 266 6.43 -22.97 -8.14
CA MET A 266 6.79 -21.59 -8.50
C MET A 266 8.31 -21.39 -8.49
N ALA A 267 9.01 -21.82 -7.44
CA ALA A 267 10.45 -21.64 -7.30
C ALA A 267 11.25 -22.40 -8.38
N ASN A 268 10.84 -23.62 -8.72
CA ASN A 268 11.53 -24.44 -9.73
C ASN A 268 11.31 -23.95 -11.17
N ASN A 269 10.22 -23.23 -11.45
CA ASN A 269 9.86 -22.78 -12.80
C ASN A 269 9.97 -21.26 -13.00
N LEU A 270 10.35 -20.50 -11.97
CA LEU A 270 10.39 -19.04 -12.02
C LEU A 270 11.34 -18.53 -13.12
N SER A 271 12.54 -19.10 -13.23
CA SER A 271 13.52 -18.70 -14.26
C SER A 271 13.01 -18.99 -15.67
N TYR A 272 12.35 -20.13 -15.87
CA TYR A 272 11.73 -20.50 -17.14
C TYR A 272 10.60 -19.55 -17.52
N VAL A 273 9.70 -19.20 -16.58
CA VAL A 273 8.65 -18.21 -16.88
C VAL A 273 9.25 -16.83 -17.16
N LEU A 274 10.25 -16.41 -16.39
CA LEU A 274 10.92 -15.12 -16.56
C LEU A 274 11.72 -15.00 -17.86
N SER A 275 12.07 -16.10 -18.54
CA SER A 275 12.74 -16.01 -19.84
C SER A 275 11.81 -15.57 -20.97
N PHE A 276 10.48 -15.70 -20.81
CA PHE A 276 9.51 -15.26 -21.82
C PHE A 276 9.19 -13.78 -21.69
N GLU A 277 8.95 -13.11 -22.82
CA GLU A 277 8.46 -11.73 -22.83
C GLU A 277 7.09 -11.61 -22.13
N PRO A 278 6.77 -10.45 -21.50
CA PRO A 278 5.53 -10.28 -20.73
C PRO A 278 4.27 -10.73 -21.48
N ALA A 279 4.14 -10.39 -22.76
CA ALA A 279 2.96 -10.74 -23.54
C ALA A 279 2.86 -12.25 -23.84
N ALA A 280 3.99 -12.97 -23.81
CA ALA A 280 4.07 -14.41 -24.03
C ALA A 280 3.87 -15.22 -22.74
N MET A 281 3.90 -14.59 -21.56
CA MET A 281 3.70 -15.30 -20.29
C MET A 281 2.32 -15.95 -20.18
N GLY A 282 1.31 -15.45 -20.91
CA GLY A 282 -0.02 -16.06 -20.96
C GLY A 282 -0.06 -17.52 -21.43
N ARG A 283 1.04 -18.03 -22.01
CA ARG A 283 1.23 -19.46 -22.32
C ARG A 283 1.07 -20.38 -21.12
N PHE A 284 1.41 -19.88 -19.94
CA PHE A 284 1.34 -20.62 -18.68
C PHE A 284 0.00 -20.41 -17.95
N ASP A 285 -0.88 -19.55 -18.46
CA ASP A 285 -2.17 -19.28 -17.84
C ASP A 285 -3.25 -20.21 -18.40
N ARG A 286 -3.85 -21.02 -17.53
CA ARG A 286 -4.99 -21.86 -17.89
C ARG A 286 -6.20 -21.03 -18.34
N ALA A 287 -6.35 -19.82 -17.82
CA ALA A 287 -7.46 -18.93 -18.12
C ALA A 287 -7.43 -18.33 -19.54
N CYS A 288 -6.26 -18.25 -20.18
CA CYS A 288 -6.15 -17.75 -21.54
C CYS A 288 -6.72 -18.77 -22.52
N ALA A 289 -7.99 -18.72 -22.90
CA ALA A 289 -8.55 -19.64 -23.91
C ALA A 289 -8.17 -19.21 -25.34
N VAL A 290 -7.94 -20.17 -26.23
CA VAL A 290 -7.89 -19.95 -27.69
C VAL A 290 -9.33 -19.74 -28.18
N GLU A 291 -10.01 -18.70 -27.72
CA GLU A 291 -11.34 -18.38 -28.24
C GLU A 291 -11.30 -17.00 -28.91
N VAL A 292 -11.19 -17.08 -30.24
CA VAL A 292 -11.31 -16.02 -31.24
C VAL A 292 -10.33 -14.85 -31.03
N ILE A 293 -9.18 -14.95 -31.69
CA ILE A 293 -8.35 -13.81 -32.05
C ILE A 293 -9.22 -12.91 -32.94
N PHE A 294 -9.92 -11.93 -32.37
CA PHE A 294 -10.57 -10.89 -33.14
C PHE A 294 -9.46 -10.05 -33.78
N TYR A 295 -9.25 -10.24 -35.08
CA TYR A 295 -8.38 -9.39 -35.86
C TYR A 295 -8.93 -7.97 -35.82
N ASN A 296 -8.09 -7.09 -35.30
CA ASN A 296 -8.31 -5.66 -35.20
C ASN A 296 -8.22 -5.09 -36.63
N ASN A 297 -9.37 -4.89 -37.29
CA ASN A 297 -9.53 -4.02 -38.45
C ASN A 297 -11.03 -3.78 -38.70
N ALA A 298 -11.72 -3.09 -37.78
CA ALA A 298 -12.92 -2.27 -38.05
C ALA A 298 -13.59 -1.85 -36.73
N PHE A 299 -13.15 -0.74 -36.15
CA PHE A 299 -14.08 0.14 -35.42
C PHE A 299 -14.86 0.98 -36.46
N ASP A 300 -15.54 0.31 -37.38
CA ASP A 300 -16.53 0.92 -38.26
C ASP A 300 -17.85 0.18 -38.02
N PHE A 301 -18.67 0.73 -37.12
CA PHE A 301 -19.96 0.17 -36.71
C PHE A 301 -21.02 0.22 -37.82
N THR A 302 -20.68 0.66 -39.03
CA THR A 302 -21.59 0.79 -40.16
C THR A 302 -21.52 -0.35 -41.17
N LYS A 303 -20.60 -1.32 -40.98
CA LYS A 303 -20.44 -2.47 -41.89
C LYS A 303 -20.68 -3.82 -41.17
N PRO A 304 -21.30 -4.80 -41.85
CA PRO A 304 -21.44 -6.15 -41.31
C PRO A 304 -20.06 -6.78 -41.08
N LEU A 305 -19.86 -7.38 -39.90
CA LEU A 305 -18.64 -8.09 -39.52
C LEU A 305 -18.37 -9.25 -40.48
N ALA A 306 -17.30 -9.15 -41.27
CA ALA A 306 -16.76 -10.29 -42.02
C ALA A 306 -15.88 -11.14 -41.09
N PHE A 307 -16.35 -12.33 -40.73
CA PHE A 307 -15.54 -13.32 -40.02
C PHE A 307 -14.53 -13.94 -41.00
N HIS A 308 -13.26 -13.56 -40.91
CA HIS A 308 -12.17 -14.28 -41.58
C HIS A 308 -11.46 -15.17 -40.56
N ALA A 309 -11.87 -16.44 -40.48
CA ALA A 309 -11.08 -17.48 -39.83
C ALA A 309 -9.92 -17.85 -40.77
N TYR A 310 -8.69 -17.48 -40.42
CA TYR A 310 -7.51 -17.97 -41.13
C TYR A 310 -7.19 -19.39 -40.66
N ASN A 311 -7.26 -20.31 -41.62
CA ASN A 311 -6.83 -21.69 -41.51
C ASN A 311 -5.34 -21.73 -41.89
N HIS A 312 -4.46 -21.95 -40.91
CA HIS A 312 -3.13 -22.48 -41.18
C HIS A 312 -2.97 -23.75 -40.35
N ASP A 313 -3.36 -24.85 -41.00
CA ASP A 313 -2.93 -26.23 -40.84
C ASP A 313 -2.85 -26.81 -39.41
N SER A 314 -3.69 -27.85 -39.26
CA SER A 314 -3.64 -28.96 -38.31
C SER A 314 -4.41 -28.85 -36.98
N LEU A 315 -5.61 -29.44 -37.03
CA LEU A 315 -6.14 -30.41 -36.05
C LEU A 315 -6.28 -29.97 -34.60
N PHE A 316 -7.34 -29.21 -34.27
CA PHE A 316 -8.05 -29.35 -32.99
C PHE A 316 -9.48 -28.75 -33.09
N PHE A 317 -10.29 -29.26 -34.03
CA PHE A 317 -11.74 -29.03 -34.03
C PHE A 317 -12.46 -30.35 -33.82
N THR A 318 -12.44 -30.86 -32.59
CA THR A 318 -13.26 -32.01 -32.19
C THR A 318 -13.65 -31.94 -30.72
N LYS A 319 -14.39 -30.89 -30.30
CA LYS A 319 -15.43 -31.00 -29.24
C LYS A 319 -16.20 -29.71 -28.88
N TYR A 320 -16.66 -28.91 -29.83
CA TYR A 320 -17.69 -27.91 -29.50
C TYR A 320 -18.80 -27.89 -30.55
N SER A 321 -19.75 -28.81 -30.39
CA SER A 321 -20.99 -28.93 -31.18
C SER A 321 -21.98 -27.76 -30.96
N ALA A 322 -21.59 -26.70 -30.25
CA ALA A 322 -22.46 -25.58 -29.91
C ALA A 322 -22.36 -24.39 -30.89
N ILE A 323 -21.28 -24.26 -31.67
CA ILE A 323 -21.07 -23.06 -32.51
C ILE A 323 -22.10 -22.96 -33.66
N PRO A 324 -22.42 -24.05 -34.40
CA PRO A 324 -23.49 -23.99 -35.41
C PRO A 324 -24.89 -23.80 -34.80
N ALA A 325 -25.10 -24.26 -33.57
CA ALA A 325 -26.35 -24.09 -32.84
C ALA A 325 -26.55 -22.63 -32.40
N LEU A 326 -25.51 -21.95 -31.91
CA LEU A 326 -25.58 -20.52 -31.59
C LEU A 326 -25.78 -19.64 -32.84
N ILE A 327 -25.15 -19.96 -33.97
CA ILE A 327 -25.39 -19.23 -35.24
C ILE A 327 -26.85 -19.39 -35.69
N LYS A 328 -27.45 -20.57 -35.49
CA LYS A 328 -28.86 -20.83 -35.79
C LYS A 328 -29.80 -20.15 -34.80
N GLU A 329 -29.43 -20.06 -33.52
CA GLU A 329 -30.22 -19.40 -32.47
C GLU A 329 -30.17 -17.86 -32.59
N PHE A 330 -29.04 -17.29 -33.02
CA PHE A 330 -28.90 -15.85 -33.32
C PHE A 330 -29.47 -15.45 -34.68
N GLY A 331 -29.53 -16.36 -35.65
CA GLY A 331 -30.13 -16.13 -36.96
C GLY A 331 -31.67 -16.13 -36.96
N THR A 332 -32.31 -16.64 -35.89
CA THR A 332 -33.79 -16.70 -35.78
C THR A 332 -34.40 -15.57 -34.93
N LEU A 333 -33.59 -14.64 -34.42
CA LEU A 333 -34.02 -13.52 -33.59
C LEU A 333 -33.96 -12.18 -34.36
N GLU A 334 -34.45 -12.16 -35.59
CA GLU A 334 -34.85 -10.92 -36.27
C GLU A 334 -36.26 -10.53 -35.79
N SER A 335 -36.36 -9.58 -34.84
CA SER A 335 -37.52 -8.63 -34.77
C SER A 335 -37.59 -7.75 -33.51
N SER A 336 -36.82 -7.95 -32.44
CA SER A 336 -36.90 -7.04 -31.28
C SER A 336 -35.80 -6.00 -31.30
N ALA A 337 -36.18 -4.73 -31.44
CA ALA A 337 -35.33 -3.53 -31.56
C ALA A 337 -34.44 -3.19 -30.35
N ASP A 338 -34.10 -4.16 -29.48
CA ASP A 338 -33.31 -3.96 -28.26
C ASP A 338 -32.09 -4.90 -28.15
N PHE A 339 -31.80 -5.68 -29.19
CA PHE A 339 -30.61 -6.54 -29.22
C PHE A 339 -29.40 -5.77 -29.75
N THR A 340 -28.88 -4.84 -28.95
CA THR A 340 -27.57 -4.24 -29.25
C THR A 340 -26.51 -5.34 -29.26
N ILE A 341 -25.60 -5.31 -30.25
CA ILE A 341 -24.41 -6.19 -30.35
C ILE A 341 -23.63 -6.25 -29.02
N LYS A 342 -23.69 -5.18 -28.23
CA LYS A 342 -23.18 -5.08 -26.86
C LYS A 342 -23.81 -6.10 -25.89
N GLY A 343 -25.12 -6.36 -25.99
CA GLY A 343 -25.86 -7.36 -25.21
C GLY A 343 -25.59 -8.79 -25.65
N ALA A 344 -25.24 -9.02 -26.92
CA ALA A 344 -24.75 -10.30 -27.43
C ALA A 344 -23.32 -10.58 -26.95
N TYR A 345 -22.43 -9.57 -27.04
CA TYR A 345 -21.06 -9.60 -26.54
C TYR A 345 -20.99 -9.86 -25.03
N LEU A 346 -21.83 -9.18 -24.25
CA LEU A 346 -21.93 -9.38 -22.79
C LEU A 346 -22.50 -10.75 -22.41
N ARG A 347 -23.32 -11.37 -23.26
CA ARG A 347 -23.83 -12.74 -23.02
C ARG A 347 -22.82 -13.79 -23.46
N ALA A 348 -22.16 -13.62 -24.60
CA ALA A 348 -21.09 -14.51 -25.05
C ALA A 348 -19.87 -14.48 -24.10
N SER A 349 -19.47 -13.29 -23.61
CA SER A 349 -18.38 -13.17 -22.63
C SER A 349 -18.71 -13.76 -21.27
N ARG A 350 -19.98 -13.76 -20.86
CA ARG A 350 -20.46 -14.49 -19.67
C ARG A 350 -20.35 -16.00 -19.79
N PHE A 351 -20.39 -16.55 -21.00
CA PHE A 351 -20.30 -17.99 -21.22
C PHE A 351 -18.90 -18.48 -21.62
N TYR A 352 -18.03 -17.62 -22.19
CA TYR A 352 -16.81 -18.10 -22.86
C TYR A 352 -15.52 -17.26 -22.67
N GLY A 353 -15.52 -16.12 -21.98
CA GLY A 353 -14.25 -15.36 -21.82
C GLY A 353 -14.27 -14.29 -20.77
N TRP A 354 -13.92 -14.65 -19.53
CA TRP A 354 -13.70 -13.70 -18.43
C TRP A 354 -12.40 -12.89 -18.59
N LEU A 355 -11.51 -13.31 -19.51
CA LEU A 355 -10.15 -12.81 -19.69
C LEU A 355 -9.78 -12.78 -21.18
N LEU A 356 -9.33 -11.61 -21.68
CA LEU A 356 -8.71 -11.47 -22.99
C LEU A 356 -7.19 -11.45 -22.85
N CYS A 357 -6.51 -12.38 -23.54
CA CYS A 357 -5.06 -12.49 -23.52
C CYS A 357 -4.40 -12.02 -24.82
N SER A 358 -3.12 -11.67 -24.74
CA SER A 358 -2.31 -11.31 -25.90
C SER A 358 -2.14 -12.49 -26.85
N ARG A 359 -2.06 -12.22 -28.16
CA ARG A 359 -1.84 -13.23 -29.20
C ARG A 359 -0.55 -14.05 -28.99
N PHE A 360 0.44 -13.48 -28.29
CA PHE A 360 1.71 -14.16 -27.99
C PHE A 360 1.59 -15.22 -26.89
N SER A 361 0.43 -15.31 -26.24
CA SER A 361 0.10 -16.34 -25.24
C SER A 361 -0.04 -17.74 -25.86
N PHE A 362 0.13 -17.89 -27.17
CA PHE A 362 -0.07 -19.15 -27.90
C PHE A 362 1.16 -19.56 -28.72
N PRO A 363 1.35 -20.87 -28.99
CA PRO A 363 0.65 -22.00 -28.37
C PRO A 363 0.89 -22.08 -26.85
N LYS A 364 -0.06 -22.67 -26.12
CA LYS A 364 0.09 -22.91 -24.67
C LYS A 364 1.22 -23.87 -24.38
N ASP A 365 1.80 -23.74 -23.20
CA ASP A 365 2.71 -24.74 -22.67
C ASP A 365 1.89 -25.82 -21.95
N GLU A 366 1.89 -27.05 -22.46
CA GLU A 366 1.13 -28.17 -21.88
C GLU A 366 1.84 -28.80 -20.68
N SER A 367 3.16 -28.59 -20.55
CA SER A 367 3.96 -29.21 -19.49
C SER A 367 3.73 -28.55 -18.12
N PHE A 368 3.27 -27.30 -18.13
CA PHE A 368 3.28 -26.45 -16.95
C PHE A 368 2.18 -25.38 -16.99
N SER A 369 1.67 -25.03 -15.81
CA SER A 369 0.73 -23.92 -15.63
C SER A 369 1.08 -23.08 -14.41
N TRP A 370 0.72 -21.81 -14.43
CA TRP A 370 0.94 -20.86 -13.34
C TRP A 370 -0.40 -20.24 -12.93
N GLU A 371 -0.56 -19.93 -11.64
CA GLU A 371 -1.77 -19.29 -11.11
C GLU A 371 -1.98 -17.88 -11.72
N HIS A 372 -3.15 -17.66 -12.31
CA HIS A 372 -3.47 -16.46 -13.10
C HIS A 372 -3.06 -15.13 -12.44
N SER A 373 -3.47 -14.88 -11.19
CA SER A 373 -3.27 -13.57 -10.54
C SER A 373 -1.80 -13.25 -10.30
N SER A 374 -1.03 -14.24 -9.84
CA SER A 374 0.41 -14.09 -9.63
C SER A 374 1.17 -13.96 -10.95
N LEU A 375 0.79 -14.70 -12.00
CA LEU A 375 1.40 -14.56 -13.32
C LEU A 375 1.10 -13.20 -13.96
N ALA A 376 -0.13 -12.70 -13.84
CA ALA A 376 -0.52 -11.39 -14.37
C ALA A 376 0.27 -10.26 -13.71
N ARG A 377 0.47 -10.33 -12.39
CA ARG A 377 1.31 -9.39 -11.64
C ARG A 377 2.79 -9.48 -12.05
N LEU A 378 3.30 -10.69 -12.25
CA LEU A 378 4.68 -10.92 -12.70
C LEU A 378 4.91 -10.36 -14.11
N SER A 379 3.99 -10.62 -15.03
CA SER A 379 3.98 -10.10 -16.40
C SER A 379 3.97 -8.57 -16.41
N MET A 380 3.01 -7.95 -15.72
CA MET A 380 2.94 -6.48 -15.63
C MET A 380 4.18 -5.88 -14.94
N GLY A 381 4.70 -6.54 -13.89
CA GLY A 381 5.93 -6.12 -13.24
C GLY A 381 7.15 -6.21 -14.16
N LYS A 382 7.23 -7.24 -15.01
CA LYS A 382 8.29 -7.36 -16.03
C LYS A 382 8.15 -6.27 -17.10
N SER A 383 6.95 -5.99 -17.59
CA SER A 383 6.68 -4.86 -18.50
C SER A 383 7.17 -3.54 -17.90
N ALA A 384 6.85 -3.27 -16.63
CA ALA A 384 7.30 -2.07 -15.94
C ALA A 384 8.82 -2.00 -15.81
N TRP A 385 9.47 -3.12 -15.49
CA TRP A 385 10.93 -3.18 -15.46
C TRP A 385 11.57 -2.90 -16.81
N GLN A 386 11.01 -3.43 -17.89
CA GLN A 386 11.47 -3.16 -19.24
C GLN A 386 11.31 -1.68 -19.61
N ALA A 387 10.19 -1.05 -19.23
CA ALA A 387 9.99 0.39 -19.42
C ALA A 387 11.01 1.23 -18.64
N ILE A 388 11.27 0.87 -17.37
CA ILE A 388 12.30 1.53 -16.55
C ILE A 388 13.69 1.33 -17.18
N TRP A 389 14.00 0.14 -17.69
CA TRP A 389 15.29 -0.15 -18.30
C TRP A 389 15.55 0.65 -19.57
N GLN A 390 14.51 0.93 -20.36
CA GLN A 390 14.63 1.77 -21.56
C GLN A 390 15.04 3.21 -21.22
N ASN A 391 14.54 3.77 -20.11
CA ASN A 391 14.97 5.08 -19.62
C ASN A 391 14.79 5.20 -18.09
N PRO A 392 15.82 4.89 -17.29
CA PRO A 392 15.68 4.78 -15.83
C PRO A 392 15.48 6.13 -15.13
N LEU A 393 15.72 7.24 -15.83
CA LEU A 393 15.60 8.60 -15.31
C LEU A 393 14.28 9.27 -15.74
N ARG A 394 13.51 8.66 -16.64
CA ARG A 394 12.24 9.19 -17.11
C ARG A 394 11.09 8.74 -16.20
N PRO A 395 10.33 9.67 -15.61
CA PRO A 395 9.10 9.35 -14.89
C PRO A 395 7.92 9.13 -15.87
N ASN A 396 6.97 8.25 -15.54
CA ASN A 396 5.89 7.81 -16.46
C ASN A 396 4.48 7.96 -15.86
N GLY A 397 4.12 9.20 -15.50
CA GLY A 397 2.83 9.56 -14.91
C GLY A 397 2.60 9.08 -13.47
N PHE A 398 2.31 10.01 -12.57
CA PHE A 398 2.16 9.74 -11.14
C PHE A 398 0.71 9.43 -10.74
N GLY A 399 0.45 8.20 -10.28
CA GLY A 399 -0.87 7.81 -9.78
C GLY A 399 -1.26 6.36 -10.05
N PHE A 400 -1.69 5.70 -8.98
CA PHE A 400 -2.06 4.27 -8.98
C PHE A 400 -3.05 3.86 -10.08
N LEU A 401 -4.12 4.64 -10.32
CA LEU A 401 -5.18 4.27 -11.27
C LEU A 401 -4.77 4.48 -12.74
N GLY A 402 -3.82 5.40 -13.00
CA GLY A 402 -3.30 5.67 -14.34
C GLY A 402 -2.14 4.75 -14.74
N TYR A 403 -1.70 3.85 -13.85
CA TYR A 403 -0.51 3.03 -14.04
C TYR A 403 -0.56 2.19 -15.32
N VAL A 404 -1.65 1.46 -15.54
CA VAL A 404 -1.82 0.63 -16.75
C VAL A 404 -1.87 1.47 -18.03
N ASP A 405 -2.47 2.66 -17.96
CA ASP A 405 -2.59 3.56 -19.11
C ASP A 405 -1.23 4.15 -19.51
N ASN A 406 -0.42 4.52 -18.51
CA ASN A 406 0.94 5.01 -18.74
C ASN A 406 1.84 3.91 -19.29
N LEU A 407 1.65 2.66 -18.86
CA LEU A 407 2.38 1.52 -19.40
C LEU A 407 1.97 1.22 -20.86
N GLU A 408 0.68 1.31 -21.18
CA GLU A 408 0.14 1.12 -22.54
C GLU A 408 0.66 2.17 -23.53
N GLN A 409 0.98 3.39 -23.07
CA GLN A 409 1.62 4.41 -23.92
C GLN A 409 3.05 4.06 -24.33
N ILE A 410 3.79 3.33 -23.49
CA ILE A 410 5.16 2.91 -23.79
C ILE A 410 5.13 1.62 -24.60
N PHE A 411 4.28 0.68 -24.19
CA PHE A 411 4.08 -0.60 -24.84
C PHE A 411 2.63 -0.75 -25.27
N PRO A 412 2.29 -0.49 -26.54
CA PRO A 412 0.96 -0.75 -27.07
C PRO A 412 0.52 -2.21 -26.86
N ARG A 413 -0.79 -2.48 -26.82
CA ARG A 413 -1.36 -3.81 -26.50
C ARG A 413 -0.88 -4.96 -27.39
N ASP A 414 -0.43 -4.66 -28.60
CA ASP A 414 0.10 -5.62 -29.58
C ASP A 414 1.62 -5.81 -29.48
N SER A 415 2.28 -5.13 -28.53
CA SER A 415 3.70 -5.27 -28.20
C SER A 415 4.00 -6.55 -27.42
N LEU A 416 5.16 -7.15 -27.68
CA LEU A 416 5.71 -8.26 -26.90
C LEU A 416 5.98 -7.87 -25.43
N HIS A 417 6.23 -6.59 -25.18
CA HIS A 417 6.56 -6.05 -23.85
C HIS A 417 5.34 -5.59 -23.05
N HIS A 418 4.14 -5.58 -23.63
CA HIS A 418 2.91 -5.33 -22.88
C HIS A 418 2.51 -6.56 -22.06
N SER A 419 1.80 -6.38 -20.95
CA SER A 419 1.32 -7.50 -20.15
C SER A 419 0.40 -8.42 -20.98
N TYR A 420 0.47 -9.74 -20.79
CA TYR A 420 -0.38 -10.66 -21.55
C TYR A 420 -1.88 -10.47 -21.30
N VAL A 421 -2.29 -9.93 -20.14
CA VAL A 421 -3.70 -9.64 -19.83
C VAL A 421 -4.11 -8.33 -20.47
N LEU A 422 -5.01 -8.38 -21.47
CA LEU A 422 -5.49 -7.20 -22.20
C LEU A 422 -6.82 -6.66 -21.65
N SER A 423 -7.69 -7.55 -21.15
CA SER A 423 -9.00 -7.17 -20.63
C SER A 423 -9.55 -8.23 -19.67
N LEU A 424 -10.36 -7.81 -18.71
CA LEU A 424 -11.16 -8.62 -17.80
C LEU A 424 -12.63 -8.17 -17.90
N ALA A 425 -13.58 -9.04 -17.56
CA ALA A 425 -15.02 -8.75 -17.67
C ALA A 425 -15.47 -7.45 -16.95
N ASP A 426 -14.89 -7.15 -15.79
CA ASP A 426 -15.15 -5.94 -14.99
C ASP A 426 -14.13 -4.82 -15.26
N ARG A 427 -13.05 -5.10 -16.02
CA ARG A 427 -11.93 -4.17 -16.25
C ARG A 427 -11.46 -4.24 -17.71
N PRO A 428 -11.96 -3.37 -18.59
CA PRO A 428 -11.64 -3.43 -20.04
C PRO A 428 -10.16 -3.18 -20.37
N LYS A 429 -9.37 -2.69 -19.40
CA LYS A 429 -7.92 -2.47 -19.52
C LYS A 429 -7.08 -3.51 -18.75
N GLY A 430 -7.70 -4.59 -18.27
CA GLY A 430 -7.02 -5.61 -17.49
C GLY A 430 -6.74 -5.17 -16.04
N TYR A 431 -5.64 -5.66 -15.47
CA TYR A 431 -5.25 -5.31 -14.12
C TYR A 431 -4.76 -3.85 -14.04
N PRO A 432 -5.17 -3.06 -13.03
CA PRO A 432 -4.78 -1.66 -12.94
C PRO A 432 -3.34 -1.48 -12.45
N HIS A 433 -2.76 -2.46 -11.76
CA HIS A 433 -1.47 -2.31 -11.05
C HIS A 433 -0.81 -3.67 -10.77
N PRO A 434 0.54 -3.78 -10.75
CA PRO A 434 1.26 -5.04 -10.51
C PRO A 434 1.28 -5.48 -9.04
N HIS A 435 0.63 -4.75 -8.13
CA HIS A 435 0.69 -4.97 -6.67
C HIS A 435 2.14 -5.00 -6.13
N ASN A 436 3.00 -4.12 -6.65
CA ASN A 436 4.32 -3.85 -6.10
C ASN A 436 4.53 -2.33 -6.08
N GLN A 437 4.34 -1.71 -4.91
CA GLN A 437 4.35 -0.26 -4.77
C GLN A 437 5.74 0.32 -5.03
N LEU A 438 6.82 -0.38 -4.68
CA LEU A 438 8.19 0.10 -4.92
C LEU A 438 8.52 0.13 -6.40
N LEU A 439 8.18 -0.94 -7.13
CA LEU A 439 8.31 -0.98 -8.59
C LEU A 439 7.44 0.09 -9.25
N SER A 440 6.24 0.29 -8.73
CA SER A 440 5.35 1.34 -9.22
C SER A 440 5.92 2.73 -9.04
N LEU A 441 6.42 3.07 -7.85
CA LEU A 441 7.09 4.36 -7.60
C LEU A 441 8.32 4.55 -8.48
N ALA A 442 9.09 3.49 -8.75
CA ALA A 442 10.23 3.55 -9.67
C ALA A 442 9.80 3.86 -11.12
N PHE A 443 8.67 3.30 -11.56
CA PHE A 443 8.10 3.54 -12.88
C PHE A 443 7.50 4.95 -12.99
N GLU A 444 6.68 5.34 -12.01
CA GLU A 444 5.93 6.61 -11.99
C GLU A 444 6.86 7.82 -11.82
N LEU A 445 7.89 7.72 -10.96
CA LEU A 445 8.75 8.84 -10.56
C LEU A 445 10.21 8.70 -11.02
N SER A 446 10.56 7.66 -11.78
CA SER A 446 11.94 7.24 -12.09
C SER A 446 12.72 6.66 -10.90
N ILE A 447 13.90 6.09 -11.17
CA ILE A 447 14.82 5.64 -10.11
C ILE A 447 15.22 6.81 -9.19
N LEU A 448 15.40 8.01 -9.74
CA LEU A 448 15.72 9.20 -8.92
C LEU A 448 14.60 9.53 -7.93
N GLY A 449 13.35 9.36 -8.34
CA GLY A 449 12.18 9.59 -7.48
C GLY A 449 12.10 8.57 -6.36
N LEU A 450 12.32 7.28 -6.67
CA LEU A 450 12.40 6.24 -5.66
C LEU A 450 13.54 6.50 -4.65
N LEU A 451 14.72 6.89 -5.13
CA LEU A 451 15.85 7.25 -4.27
C LEU A 451 15.55 8.49 -3.42
N ALA A 452 14.84 9.49 -3.96
CA ALA A 452 14.42 10.67 -3.23
C ALA A 452 13.41 10.32 -2.12
N ILE A 453 12.44 9.44 -2.38
CA ILE A 453 11.54 8.89 -1.35
C ILE A 453 12.35 8.14 -0.28
N GLY A 454 13.29 7.30 -0.70
CA GLY A 454 14.18 6.58 0.22
C GLY A 454 15.01 7.52 1.09
N GLY A 455 15.59 8.57 0.50
CA GLY A 455 16.34 9.61 1.20
C GLY A 455 15.47 10.41 2.17
N PHE A 456 14.23 10.74 1.77
CA PHE A 456 13.25 11.39 2.64
C PHE A 456 12.91 10.50 3.86
N CYS A 457 12.57 9.23 3.64
CA CYS A 457 12.30 8.27 4.71
C CYS A 457 13.53 8.06 5.61
N TYR A 458 14.73 7.99 5.04
CA TYR A 458 15.99 7.92 5.78
C TYR A 458 16.14 9.10 6.74
N MET A 459 15.86 10.31 6.28
CA MET A 459 15.98 11.52 7.07
C MET A 459 14.96 11.59 8.22
N VAL A 460 13.73 11.13 7.99
CA VAL A 460 12.68 11.05 9.03
C VAL A 460 13.06 10.01 10.10
N PHE A 461 13.34 8.78 9.70
CA PHE A 461 13.35 7.62 10.61
C PHE A 461 14.74 7.14 11.04
N PHE A 462 15.75 7.24 10.17
CA PHE A 462 17.01 6.51 10.35
C PHE A 462 18.21 7.43 10.66
N ARG A 463 18.16 8.68 10.22
CA ARG A 463 19.16 9.68 10.62
C ARG A 463 19.18 9.84 12.14
N ASP A 464 20.37 9.87 12.74
CA ASP A 464 20.61 9.98 14.19
C ASP A 464 20.05 8.81 15.02
N MET A 465 19.60 7.72 14.37
CA MET A 465 18.93 6.59 15.03
C MET A 465 19.78 5.96 16.13
N ARG A 466 21.10 5.76 15.91
CA ARG A 466 21.97 5.15 16.92
C ARG A 466 22.02 5.97 18.22
N GLN A 467 22.15 7.29 18.09
CA GLN A 467 22.18 8.22 19.23
C GLN A 467 20.84 8.23 19.96
N LEU A 468 19.74 8.23 19.21
CA LEU A 468 18.38 8.19 19.75
C LEU A 468 18.09 6.89 20.49
N VAL A 469 18.45 5.74 19.92
CA VAL A 469 18.28 4.43 20.55
C VAL A 469 19.09 4.35 21.85
N ALA A 470 20.36 4.79 21.84
CA ALA A 470 21.19 4.82 23.05
C ALA A 470 20.56 5.68 24.15
N LYS A 471 20.11 6.89 23.80
CA LYS A 471 19.45 7.81 24.74
C LYS A 471 18.16 7.25 25.33
N VAL A 472 17.40 6.50 24.53
CA VAL A 472 16.19 5.81 24.99
C VAL A 472 16.56 4.64 25.92
N GLN A 473 17.63 3.90 25.65
CA GLN A 473 18.08 2.78 26.48
C GLN A 473 18.63 3.23 27.85
N GLU A 474 19.37 4.33 27.90
CA GLU A 474 19.92 4.91 29.14
C GLU A 474 18.81 5.41 30.09
N SER A 475 17.63 5.73 29.54
CA SER A 475 16.50 6.23 30.32
C SER A 475 15.74 5.13 31.09
N SER A 476 16.29 4.57 32.18
CA SER A 476 15.52 3.82 33.20
C SER A 476 16.26 3.63 34.55
N PRO A 477 15.60 3.67 35.74
CA PRO A 477 14.26 4.19 36.08
C PRO A 477 14.19 5.08 37.36
N CYS A 478 13.33 6.12 37.41
CA CYS A 478 12.52 6.45 38.61
C CYS A 478 11.43 7.52 38.36
N GLY A 479 10.18 7.17 38.68
CA GLY A 479 9.18 8.01 39.38
C GLY A 479 8.66 9.36 38.86
N GLN A 480 9.28 10.06 37.91
CA GLN A 480 8.87 11.44 37.56
C GLN A 480 8.15 11.53 36.20
N THR A 481 7.16 12.41 36.08
CA THR A 481 6.36 12.64 34.85
C THR A 481 7.22 12.96 33.62
N GLN A 482 8.39 13.59 33.80
CA GLN A 482 9.37 13.81 32.72
C GLN A 482 9.93 12.50 32.16
N SER A 483 10.12 11.47 32.99
CA SER A 483 10.56 10.14 32.55
C SER A 483 9.50 9.43 31.69
N LEU A 484 8.20 9.72 31.93
CA LEU A 484 7.10 9.13 31.16
C LEU A 484 6.96 9.80 29.80
N ALA A 485 7.04 11.13 29.74
CA ALA A 485 7.01 11.87 28.47
C ALA A 485 8.20 11.53 27.56
N GLN A 486 9.41 11.40 28.12
CA GLN A 486 10.59 10.95 27.38
C GLN A 486 10.40 9.55 26.79
N LYS A 487 9.79 8.63 27.55
CA LYS A 487 9.43 7.31 27.05
C LYS A 487 8.38 7.37 25.93
N SER A 488 7.39 8.25 26.01
CA SER A 488 6.41 8.44 24.94
C SER A 488 7.07 8.87 23.63
N TYR A 489 8.02 9.82 23.67
CA TYR A 489 8.79 10.18 22.48
C TYR A 489 9.57 8.97 21.93
N GLY A 490 10.21 8.19 22.81
CA GLY A 490 10.90 6.95 22.46
C GLY A 490 9.99 5.92 21.78
N ILE A 491 8.80 5.70 22.34
CA ILE A 491 7.79 4.77 21.80
C ILE A 491 7.32 5.21 20.41
N VAL A 492 7.00 6.50 20.24
CA VAL A 492 6.57 7.06 18.96
C VAL A 492 7.67 6.90 17.91
N PHE A 493 8.91 7.25 18.25
CA PHE A 493 10.03 7.17 17.32
C PHE A 493 10.36 5.72 16.94
N ILE A 494 10.58 4.84 17.92
CA ILE A 494 10.91 3.42 17.67
C ILE A 494 9.74 2.70 17.00
N GLY A 495 8.51 2.93 17.45
CA GLY A 495 7.32 2.36 16.82
C GLY A 495 7.15 2.84 15.39
N GLY A 496 7.43 4.12 15.10
CA GLY A 496 7.47 4.66 13.74
C GLY A 496 8.52 3.98 12.85
N VAL A 497 9.72 3.71 13.38
CA VAL A 497 10.77 2.97 12.66
C VAL A 497 10.35 1.52 12.39
N VAL A 498 9.79 0.84 13.39
CA VAL A 498 9.26 -0.53 13.24
C VAL A 498 8.17 -0.56 12.18
N PHE A 499 7.26 0.41 12.23
CA PHE A 499 6.17 0.53 11.28
C PHE A 499 6.67 0.75 9.85
N ILE A 500 7.56 1.71 9.59
CA ILE A 500 7.97 2.04 8.22
C ILE A 500 8.75 0.90 7.56
N VAL A 501 9.55 0.14 8.33
CA VAL A 501 10.26 -1.04 7.82
C VAL A 501 9.28 -2.15 7.49
N ALA A 502 8.36 -2.47 8.40
CA ALA A 502 7.34 -3.48 8.17
C ALA A 502 6.43 -3.13 6.98
N LEU A 503 6.04 -1.85 6.88
CA LEU A 503 5.24 -1.33 5.79
C LEU A 503 6.00 -1.39 4.45
N SER A 504 7.30 -1.10 4.44
CA SER A 504 8.12 -1.21 3.22
C SER A 504 8.20 -2.64 2.70
N VAL A 505 8.27 -3.64 3.59
CA VAL A 505 8.20 -5.05 3.19
C VAL A 505 6.81 -5.39 2.62
N ALA A 506 5.74 -4.93 3.28
CA ALA A 506 4.38 -5.11 2.78
C ALA A 506 4.18 -4.50 1.37
N MET A 507 4.77 -3.33 1.11
CA MET A 507 4.71 -2.61 -0.16
C MET A 507 5.43 -3.31 -1.33
N ILE A 508 6.31 -4.28 -1.07
CA ILE A 508 6.92 -5.10 -2.13
C ILE A 508 5.88 -6.04 -2.74
N PHE A 509 4.96 -6.52 -1.91
CA PHE A 509 3.99 -7.56 -2.28
C PHE A 509 2.58 -7.02 -2.53
N ASP A 510 2.33 -5.74 -2.20
CA ASP A 510 1.03 -5.10 -2.41
C ASP A 510 1.13 -3.56 -2.50
N CYS A 511 0.00 -2.93 -2.80
CA CYS A 511 -0.20 -1.48 -2.83
C CYS A 511 -1.06 -1.04 -1.63
N LEU A 512 -0.45 -0.93 -0.45
CA LEU A 512 -1.16 -0.53 0.77
C LEU A 512 -1.43 0.97 0.87
N LEU A 513 -0.78 1.80 0.04
CA LEU A 513 -0.97 3.24 0.07
C LEU A 513 -2.12 3.67 -0.84
N TRP A 514 -3.32 3.70 -0.27
CA TRP A 514 -4.43 4.46 -0.84
C TRP A 514 -4.41 5.92 -0.37
N ARG A 515 -5.22 6.77 -0.98
CA ARG A 515 -5.23 8.23 -0.72
C ARG A 515 -5.20 8.60 0.77
N TRP A 516 -6.09 8.04 1.57
CA TRP A 516 -6.18 8.39 3.00
C TRP A 516 -5.03 7.76 3.82
N ASN A 517 -4.51 6.59 3.41
CA ASN A 517 -3.30 6.02 4.00
C ASN A 517 -2.07 6.89 3.74
N THR A 518 -1.96 7.47 2.54
CA THR A 518 -0.89 8.44 2.23
C THR A 518 -0.99 9.65 3.14
N THR A 519 -2.17 10.28 3.25
CA THR A 519 -2.36 11.41 4.18
C THR A 519 -2.02 11.00 5.62
N TYR A 520 -2.52 9.85 6.10
CA TYR A 520 -2.22 9.35 7.45
C TYR A 520 -0.72 9.13 7.66
N LEU A 521 -0.03 8.55 6.68
CA LEU A 521 1.41 8.31 6.71
C LEU A 521 2.19 9.63 6.82
N PHE A 522 1.80 10.67 6.10
CA PHE A 522 2.42 12.00 6.22
C PHE A 522 2.16 12.66 7.57
N LEU A 523 0.96 12.51 8.14
CA LEU A 523 0.71 12.96 9.52
C LEU A 523 1.63 12.21 10.50
N LEU A 524 1.80 10.90 10.33
CA LEU A 524 2.73 10.09 11.13
C LEU A 524 4.18 10.55 10.97
N PHE A 525 4.63 10.91 9.77
CA PHE A 525 5.96 11.49 9.56
C PHE A 525 6.14 12.76 10.39
N GLY A 526 5.12 13.62 10.47
CA GLY A 526 5.15 14.82 11.31
C GLY A 526 5.26 14.50 12.80
N ILE A 527 4.48 13.52 13.26
CA ILE A 527 4.50 13.02 14.66
C ILE A 527 5.88 12.45 15.01
N VAL A 528 6.45 11.62 14.15
CA VAL A 528 7.76 10.98 14.35
C VAL A 528 8.88 12.00 14.32
N LEU A 529 8.86 12.98 13.41
CA LEU A 529 9.82 14.07 13.38
C LEU A 529 9.79 14.90 14.68
N ALA A 530 8.60 15.19 15.20
CA ALA A 530 8.45 15.92 16.45
C ALA A 530 9.01 15.12 17.63
N ALA A 531 8.74 13.81 17.66
CA ALA A 531 9.26 12.93 18.69
C ALA A 531 10.78 12.78 18.65
N LYS A 532 11.34 12.64 17.45
CA LYS A 532 12.79 12.61 17.20
C LYS A 532 13.48 13.87 17.70
N ASP A 533 12.96 15.05 17.34
CA ASP A 533 13.55 16.32 17.80
C ASP A 533 13.41 16.51 19.32
N GLY A 534 12.29 16.05 19.89
CA GLY A 534 12.08 16.01 21.34
C GLY A 534 13.13 15.16 22.06
N LEU A 535 13.43 13.97 21.52
CA LEU A 535 14.49 13.10 22.05
C LEU A 535 15.88 13.71 21.90
N LEU A 536 16.21 14.37 20.80
CA LEU A 536 17.52 15.01 20.62
C LEU A 536 17.75 16.20 21.56
N GLY A 537 16.75 16.62 22.34
CA GLY A 537 16.88 17.74 23.26
C GLY A 537 16.95 19.09 22.55
N LYS A 538 16.52 19.18 21.28
CA LYS A 538 16.40 20.45 20.56
C LYS A 538 15.19 21.30 21.01
N ILE A 539 14.59 20.96 22.15
CA ILE A 539 13.57 21.77 22.82
C ILE A 539 14.29 22.78 23.71
N GLY A 540 14.62 23.91 23.09
CA GLY A 540 15.19 25.08 23.73
C GLY A 540 14.70 26.36 23.08
N TYR A 541 13.40 26.46 22.77
CA TYR A 541 12.80 27.80 22.75
C TYR A 541 12.53 28.18 24.21
N ASN A 542 13.57 28.76 24.81
CA ASN A 542 13.44 29.66 25.94
C ASN A 542 12.61 30.86 25.47
N THR A 543 11.29 30.70 25.39
CA THR A 543 10.36 31.83 25.35
C THR A 543 9.81 32.02 26.74
N ARG A 544 10.59 32.76 27.53
CA ARG A 544 10.00 33.94 28.18
C ARG A 544 9.16 34.65 27.12
N ILE A 545 7.84 34.56 27.27
CA ILE A 545 6.95 35.66 26.89
C ILE A 545 6.59 36.33 28.20
#